data_AF-H3NRA3-F1
#
_entry.id   AF-H3NRA3-F1
#
_cell.length_a   1.000
_cell.length_b   1.000
_cell.length_c   1.000
_cell.angle_alpha   90.00
_cell.angle_beta   90.00
_cell.angle_gamma   90.00
#
_symmetry.space_group_name_H-M   'P 1'
#
loop_
_entity.id
_entity.type
_entity.pdbx_description
1 polymer ?
#
loop_
_entity_poly.entity_id
_entity_poly.type
_entity_poly.pdbx_seq_one_letter_code
_entity_poly.pdbx_strand_id
1 'polypeptide(L)'
;MRPFVKVDYKDGQKWVLDEVRWDELFGLFDDWQREMQENGGRTPVAWEENSPFHGFSTVEPWIGFGNVSNFYDKDIKSEKSIYKYYQELIKIRKNHKAISEGKYKKVESIYQTYAFERIFENEEILIMLNFIGENTDLEVDGSIIEKYKDGEILINNYDDFDFREMKQYQAVVIKK
;
A
#
# COMPACT_ATOMS: atom_id res chain seq x y z
N MET A 1 35.04 -4.01 8.33
CA MET A 1 34.09 -2.97 7.90
C MET A 1 32.70 -3.43 8.28
N ARG A 2 31.93 -2.65 9.05
CA ARG A 2 30.53 -3.01 9.32
C ARG A 2 29.72 -2.84 8.02
N PRO A 3 28.85 -3.79 7.65
CA PRO A 3 28.03 -3.66 6.47
C PRO A 3 26.95 -2.59 6.68
N PHE A 4 26.59 -1.91 5.59
CA PHE A 4 25.53 -0.91 5.55
C PHE A 4 24.39 -1.39 4.67
N VAL A 5 23.17 -0.99 4.99
CA VAL A 5 21.96 -1.21 4.20
C VAL A 5 21.28 0.12 3.90
N LYS A 6 20.53 0.18 2.80
CA LYS A 6 19.64 1.30 2.54
C LYS A 6 18.39 1.14 3.38
N VAL A 7 18.10 2.12 4.23
CA VAL A 7 16.89 2.19 5.04
C VAL A 7 15.95 3.26 4.49
N ASP A 8 14.66 2.98 4.60
CA ASP A 8 13.62 3.91 4.20
C ASP A 8 13.20 4.81 5.38
N TYR A 9 13.01 6.09 5.08
CA TYR A 9 12.44 7.13 5.97
C TYR A 9 13.19 7.43 7.27
N LYS A 10 14.49 7.12 7.36
CA LYS A 10 15.35 7.59 8.46
C LYS A 10 15.38 9.12 8.43
N ASP A 11 14.94 9.74 9.52
CA ASP A 11 14.73 11.19 9.64
C ASP A 11 13.86 11.78 8.50
N GLY A 12 12.87 11.00 8.04
CA GLY A 12 11.97 11.36 6.93
C GLY A 12 12.60 11.24 5.53
N GLN A 13 13.87 10.84 5.43
CA GLN A 13 14.59 10.68 4.17
C GLN A 13 14.63 9.22 3.72
N LYS A 14 14.45 9.02 2.41
CA LYS A 14 14.46 7.69 1.81
C LYS A 14 15.87 7.29 1.37
N TRP A 15 16.15 5.98 1.35
CA TRP A 15 17.41 5.41 0.86
C TRP A 15 18.68 5.86 1.61
N VAL A 16 18.56 6.13 2.90
CA VAL A 16 19.70 6.52 3.75
C VAL A 16 20.55 5.27 4.03
N LEU A 17 21.88 5.39 3.99
CA LEU A 17 22.76 4.30 4.42
C LEU A 17 22.80 4.23 5.94
N ASP A 18 22.57 3.04 6.49
CA ASP A 18 22.62 2.80 7.93
C ASP A 18 23.32 1.48 8.27
N GLU A 19 23.85 1.38 9.49
CA GLU A 19 24.48 0.15 9.96
C GLU A 19 23.46 -0.99 10.08
N VAL A 20 23.88 -2.20 9.71
CA VAL A 20 23.02 -3.38 9.85
C VAL A 20 22.83 -3.73 11.33
N ARG A 21 21.56 -3.81 11.74
CA ARG A 21 21.13 -4.34 13.05
C ARG A 21 20.80 -5.82 12.87
N TRP A 22 21.79 -6.68 13.04
CA TRP A 22 21.69 -8.12 12.70
C TRP A 22 20.59 -8.85 13.46
N ASP A 23 20.46 -8.60 14.76
CA ASP A 23 19.46 -9.27 15.60
C ASP A 23 18.03 -8.91 15.15
N GLU A 24 17.79 -7.64 14.85
CA GLU A 24 16.50 -7.18 14.30
C GLU A 24 16.23 -7.76 12.91
N LEU A 25 17.25 -7.84 12.05
CA LEU A 25 17.11 -8.37 10.69
C LEU A 25 16.76 -9.86 10.71
N PHE A 26 17.47 -10.66 11.51
CA PHE A 26 17.20 -12.09 11.62
C PHE A 26 15.86 -12.36 12.31
N GLY A 27 15.51 -11.59 13.34
CA GLY A 27 14.18 -11.65 13.95
C GLY A 27 13.07 -11.37 12.92
N LEU A 28 13.21 -10.31 12.13
CA LEU A 28 12.26 -9.96 11.08
C LEU A 28 12.11 -11.07 10.03
N PHE A 29 13.21 -11.71 9.62
CA PHE A 29 13.14 -12.81 8.66
C PHE A 29 12.50 -14.07 9.24
N ASP A 30 12.76 -14.39 10.50
CA ASP A 30 12.10 -15.51 11.19
C ASP A 30 10.59 -15.27 11.31
N ASP A 31 10.19 -14.09 11.80
CA ASP A 31 8.79 -13.69 11.93
C ASP A 31 8.11 -13.74 10.56
N TRP A 32 8.71 -13.15 9.53
CA TRP A 32 8.13 -13.17 8.20
C TRP A 32 7.97 -14.59 7.64
N GLN A 33 8.95 -15.46 7.84
CA GLN A 33 8.86 -16.86 7.39
C GLN A 33 7.76 -17.62 8.12
N ARG A 34 7.64 -17.45 9.43
CA ARG A 34 6.63 -18.09 10.27
C ARG A 34 5.23 -17.61 9.92
N GLU A 35 5.01 -16.30 9.91
CA GLU A 35 3.70 -15.71 9.61
C GLU A 35 3.25 -16.03 8.18
N MET A 36 4.15 -16.03 7.19
CA MET A 36 3.83 -16.44 5.82
C MET A 36 3.45 -17.92 5.73
N GLN A 37 4.04 -18.78 6.55
CA GLN A 37 3.69 -20.21 6.58
C GLN A 37 2.32 -20.42 7.26
N GLU A 38 2.08 -19.78 8.40
CA GLU A 38 0.86 -19.92 9.19
C GLU A 38 -0.37 -19.36 8.47
N ASN A 39 -0.22 -18.25 7.75
CA ASN A 39 -1.31 -17.55 7.09
C ASN A 39 -1.44 -17.86 5.58
N GLY A 40 -0.77 -18.91 5.09
CA GLY A 40 -0.93 -19.35 3.70
C GLY A 40 -0.31 -18.40 2.65
N GLY A 41 0.70 -17.61 3.00
CA GLY A 41 1.40 -16.72 2.08
C GLY A 41 2.22 -17.43 0.98
N ARG A 42 2.30 -18.76 1.01
CA ARG A 42 3.00 -19.60 0.02
C ARG A 42 2.07 -20.42 -0.88
N THR A 43 0.74 -20.24 -0.76
CA THR A 43 -0.22 -20.99 -1.57
C THR A 43 -0.05 -20.65 -3.06
N PRO A 44 -0.39 -21.57 -3.98
CA PRO A 44 -0.19 -21.32 -5.39
C PRO A 44 -1.16 -20.24 -5.90
N VAL A 45 -0.72 -19.47 -6.89
CA VAL A 45 -1.53 -18.41 -7.49
C VAL A 45 -2.72 -19.01 -8.23
N ALA A 46 -3.92 -18.51 -7.95
CA ALA A 46 -5.14 -18.90 -8.65
C ALA A 46 -5.34 -18.08 -9.93
N TRP A 47 -4.96 -18.65 -11.07
CA TRP A 47 -5.01 -17.98 -12.37
C TRP A 47 -6.41 -17.97 -12.98
N GLU A 48 -7.08 -19.12 -12.99
CA GLU A 48 -8.36 -19.34 -13.65
C GLU A 48 -9.29 -20.20 -12.77
N GLU A 49 -10.49 -19.71 -12.47
CA GLU A 49 -11.41 -20.39 -11.55
C GLU A 49 -11.78 -21.81 -12.01
N ASN A 50 -12.09 -21.97 -13.30
CA ASN A 50 -12.68 -23.19 -13.86
C ASN A 50 -11.66 -24.16 -14.48
N SER A 51 -10.37 -23.96 -14.20
CA SER A 51 -9.28 -24.80 -14.70
C SER A 51 -8.75 -25.75 -13.62
N PRO A 52 -8.23 -26.95 -13.98
CA PRO A 52 -7.56 -27.83 -13.02
C PRO A 52 -6.51 -27.06 -12.21
N PHE A 53 -6.50 -27.27 -10.89
CA PHE A 53 -5.62 -26.56 -9.95
C PHE A 53 -5.61 -25.05 -10.17
N HIS A 54 -6.77 -24.47 -10.45
CA HIS A 54 -6.98 -23.05 -10.72
C HIS A 54 -6.05 -22.46 -11.80
N GLY A 55 -5.66 -23.28 -12.79
CA GLY A 55 -4.74 -22.88 -13.85
C GLY A 55 -3.27 -22.77 -13.42
N PHE A 56 -2.93 -23.10 -12.17
CA PHE A 56 -1.54 -23.12 -11.69
C PHE A 56 -0.72 -24.27 -12.26
N SER A 57 -1.35 -25.44 -12.43
CA SER A 57 -0.67 -26.67 -12.83
C SER A 57 -1.64 -27.61 -13.54
N THR A 58 -1.11 -28.57 -14.28
CA THR A 58 -1.86 -29.71 -14.83
C THR A 58 -1.78 -30.94 -13.93
N VAL A 59 -0.98 -30.90 -12.88
CA VAL A 59 -0.79 -31.96 -11.87
C VAL A 59 -0.91 -31.40 -10.46
N GLU A 60 -1.12 -32.27 -9.47
CA GLU A 60 -1.32 -31.88 -8.06
C GLU A 60 -0.16 -31.01 -7.53
N PRO A 61 -0.44 -29.79 -7.04
CA PRO A 61 0.59 -28.92 -6.48
C PRO A 61 1.15 -29.46 -5.16
N TRP A 62 2.40 -29.08 -4.88
CA TRP A 62 3.11 -29.45 -3.65
C TRP A 62 2.51 -28.87 -2.36
N ILE A 63 1.63 -27.87 -2.48
CA ILE A 63 0.88 -27.24 -1.39
C ILE A 63 -0.53 -26.91 -1.88
N GLY A 64 -1.53 -27.11 -1.03
CA GLY A 64 -2.91 -26.75 -1.33
C GLY A 64 -3.13 -25.24 -1.46
N PHE A 65 -4.26 -24.84 -2.02
CA PHE A 65 -4.58 -23.42 -2.27
C PHE A 65 -5.13 -22.66 -1.06
N GLY A 66 -5.55 -23.37 0.00
CA GLY A 66 -6.24 -22.73 1.13
C GLY A 66 -7.57 -22.10 0.70
N ASN A 67 -7.90 -20.95 1.29
CA ASN A 67 -9.10 -20.19 0.94
C ASN A 67 -8.81 -19.27 -0.26
N VAL A 68 -9.29 -19.66 -1.44
CA VAL A 68 -9.19 -18.83 -2.65
C VAL A 68 -10.48 -18.05 -2.84
N SER A 69 -10.40 -16.72 -2.78
CA SER A 69 -11.51 -15.81 -3.07
C SER A 69 -11.33 -15.00 -4.35
N ASN A 70 -10.09 -14.86 -4.84
CA ASN A 70 -9.75 -14.04 -5.99
C ASN A 70 -9.05 -14.88 -7.07
N PHE A 71 -9.46 -14.67 -8.32
CA PHE A 71 -8.90 -15.35 -9.50
C PHE A 71 -8.45 -14.29 -10.51
N TYR A 72 -7.26 -14.47 -11.08
CA TYR A 72 -6.69 -13.50 -12.02
C TYR A 72 -7.57 -13.26 -13.24
N ASP A 73 -8.16 -14.31 -13.82
CA ASP A 73 -9.02 -14.24 -15.00
C ASP A 73 -10.32 -13.46 -14.75
N LYS A 74 -10.81 -13.41 -13.50
CA LYS A 74 -11.91 -12.54 -13.08
C LYS A 74 -11.46 -11.11 -12.90
N ASP A 75 -10.33 -10.92 -12.21
CA ASP A 75 -9.78 -9.61 -11.89
C ASP A 75 -9.46 -8.77 -13.14
N ILE A 76 -8.94 -9.41 -14.19
CA ILE A 76 -8.64 -8.71 -15.44
C ILE A 76 -9.91 -8.28 -16.20
N LYS A 77 -11.01 -9.03 -16.08
CA LYS A 77 -12.29 -8.76 -16.75
C LYS A 77 -13.17 -7.77 -15.99
N SER A 78 -13.09 -7.76 -14.65
CA SER A 78 -13.87 -6.86 -13.80
C SER A 78 -13.55 -5.38 -14.07
N GLU A 79 -14.56 -4.50 -14.09
CA GLU A 79 -14.34 -3.05 -14.22
C GLU A 79 -13.55 -2.48 -13.03
N LYS A 80 -13.88 -2.92 -11.82
CA LYS A 80 -13.17 -2.58 -10.57
C LYS A 80 -12.55 -3.86 -9.99
N SER A 81 -11.23 -3.93 -9.92
CA SER A 81 -10.49 -5.07 -9.32
C SER A 81 -9.21 -4.62 -8.65
N ILE A 82 -8.71 -5.46 -7.74
CA ILE A 82 -7.43 -5.24 -7.07
C ILE A 82 -6.31 -5.20 -8.12
N TYR A 83 -6.32 -6.12 -9.09
CA TYR A 83 -5.36 -6.10 -10.20
C TYR A 83 -5.28 -4.74 -10.91
N LYS A 84 -6.42 -4.18 -11.34
CA LYS A 84 -6.46 -2.88 -12.03
C LYS A 84 -6.04 -1.74 -11.11
N TYR A 85 -6.47 -1.77 -9.84
CA TYR A 85 -6.07 -0.76 -8.84
C TYR A 85 -4.54 -0.73 -8.65
N TYR A 86 -3.88 -1.89 -8.56
CA TYR A 86 -2.42 -1.98 -8.49
C TYR A 86 -1.73 -1.47 -9.75
N GLN A 87 -2.29 -1.71 -10.95
CA GLN A 87 -1.75 -1.13 -12.17
C GLN A 87 -1.74 0.40 -12.12
N GLU A 88 -2.82 1.02 -11.62
CA GLU A 88 -2.88 2.48 -11.42
C GLU A 88 -1.87 2.96 -10.37
N LEU A 89 -1.74 2.28 -9.23
CA LEU A 89 -0.71 2.61 -8.23
C LEU A 89 0.72 2.55 -8.81
N ILE A 90 1.02 1.54 -9.63
CA ILE A 90 2.32 1.42 -10.30
C ILE A 90 2.54 2.56 -11.30
N LYS A 91 1.51 2.95 -12.06
CA LYS A 91 1.59 4.10 -12.97
C LYS A 91 1.85 5.39 -12.20
N ILE A 92 1.11 5.64 -11.13
CA ILE A 92 1.29 6.80 -10.24
C ILE A 92 2.72 6.82 -9.69
N ARG A 93 3.20 5.69 -9.13
CA ARG A 93 4.56 5.60 -8.60
C ARG A 93 5.65 5.89 -9.65
N LYS A 94 5.44 5.51 -10.91
CA LYS A 94 6.37 5.77 -12.02
C LYS A 94 6.35 7.23 -12.46
N ASN A 95 5.19 7.88 -12.40
CA ASN A 95 5.00 9.23 -12.93
C ASN A 95 5.23 10.34 -11.88
N HIS A 96 5.21 10.01 -10.58
CA HIS A 96 5.35 10.99 -9.49
C HIS A 96 6.58 10.69 -8.62
N LYS A 97 7.62 11.52 -8.74
CA LYS A 97 8.86 11.36 -7.97
C LYS A 97 8.65 11.55 -6.48
N ALA A 98 7.66 12.35 -6.07
CA ALA A 98 7.25 12.44 -4.67
C ALA A 98 6.94 11.04 -4.10
N ILE A 99 6.23 10.18 -4.83
CA ILE A 99 5.89 8.82 -4.36
C ILE A 99 7.11 7.88 -4.34
N SER A 100 7.99 7.94 -5.33
CA SER A 100 9.10 6.99 -5.43
C SER A 100 10.29 7.38 -4.54
N GLU A 101 10.64 8.66 -4.52
CA GLU A 101 11.89 9.22 -3.96
C GLU A 101 11.64 10.32 -2.91
N GLY A 102 10.46 10.93 -2.90
CA GLY A 102 10.16 12.06 -2.03
C GLY A 102 10.29 11.77 -0.54
N LYS A 103 10.62 12.82 0.21
CA LYS A 103 10.66 12.83 1.67
C LYS A 103 9.31 12.45 2.22
N TYR A 104 9.32 11.71 3.32
CA TYR A 104 8.13 11.39 4.09
C TYR A 104 7.96 12.41 5.19
N LYS A 105 6.75 12.96 5.33
CA LYS A 105 6.36 13.83 6.43
C LYS A 105 5.02 13.35 6.98
N LYS A 106 5.02 12.88 8.24
CA LYS A 106 3.79 12.48 8.92
C LYS A 106 2.85 13.69 9.02
N VAL A 107 1.57 13.45 8.75
CA VAL A 107 0.48 14.35 9.09
C VAL A 107 -0.16 13.78 10.35
N GLU A 108 -0.31 14.59 11.39
CA GLU A 108 -1.03 14.14 12.57
C GLU A 108 -2.49 13.92 12.21
N SER A 109 -3.00 12.76 12.61
CA SER A 109 -4.35 12.28 12.38
C SER A 109 -4.78 11.43 13.59
N ILE A 110 -6.07 11.12 13.71
CA ILE A 110 -6.54 10.18 14.73
C ILE A 110 -5.91 8.79 14.55
N TYR A 111 -5.85 8.02 15.62
CA TYR A 111 -5.21 6.68 15.65
C TYR A 111 -5.75 5.69 14.60
N GLN A 112 -7.01 5.85 14.19
CA GLN A 112 -7.69 4.96 13.24
C GLN A 112 -7.40 5.31 11.77
N THR A 113 -6.88 6.51 11.52
CA THR A 113 -6.47 6.98 10.19
C THR A 113 -4.98 7.19 10.14
N TYR A 114 -4.43 7.18 8.94
CA TYR A 114 -3.02 7.44 8.71
C TYR A 114 -2.87 8.39 7.55
N ALA A 115 -2.30 9.55 7.84
CA ALA A 115 -2.05 10.59 6.87
C ALA A 115 -0.56 10.95 6.81
N PHE A 116 -0.06 11.17 5.60
CA PHE A 116 1.31 11.64 5.41
C PHE A 116 1.47 12.33 4.05
N GLU A 117 2.43 13.25 4.00
CA GLU A 117 2.86 13.90 2.77
C GLU A 117 4.10 13.20 2.21
N ARG A 118 4.15 13.14 0.88
CA ARG A 118 5.33 12.82 0.10
C ARG A 118 5.75 14.06 -0.68
N ILE A 119 6.98 14.50 -0.48
CA ILE A 119 7.47 15.79 -0.98
C ILE A 119 8.76 15.59 -1.77
N PHE A 120 8.77 16.03 -3.02
CA PHE A 120 9.96 16.04 -3.87
C PHE A 120 9.97 17.31 -4.72
N GLU A 121 10.98 18.17 -4.51
CA GLU A 121 11.09 19.47 -5.17
C GLU A 121 9.79 20.29 -5.02
N ASN A 122 9.09 20.56 -6.12
CA ASN A 122 7.83 21.32 -6.16
C ASN A 122 6.58 20.41 -6.18
N GLU A 123 6.75 19.09 -6.09
CA GLU A 123 5.65 18.12 -6.05
C GLU A 123 5.35 17.70 -4.60
N GLU A 124 4.11 17.94 -4.17
CA GLU A 124 3.61 17.61 -2.85
C GLU A 124 2.36 16.74 -2.99
N ILE A 125 2.38 15.55 -2.38
CA ILE A 125 1.28 14.58 -2.47
C ILE A 125 0.87 14.18 -1.05
N LEU A 126 -0.40 14.33 -0.74
CA LEU A 126 -1.04 13.86 0.48
C LEU A 126 -1.59 12.46 0.26
N ILE A 127 -1.28 11.54 1.17
CA ILE A 127 -1.86 10.20 1.23
C ILE A 127 -2.66 10.13 2.53
N MET A 128 -3.91 9.66 2.44
CA MET A 128 -4.78 9.45 3.59
C MET A 128 -5.42 8.07 3.49
N LEU A 129 -5.36 7.34 4.61
CA LEU A 129 -5.82 5.96 4.72
C LEU A 129 -6.71 5.84 5.96
N ASN A 130 -7.89 5.26 5.78
CA ASN A 130 -8.68 4.72 6.88
C ASN A 130 -8.39 3.22 6.98
N PHE A 131 -7.91 2.75 8.14
CA PHE A 131 -7.55 1.34 8.34
C PHE A 131 -8.65 0.52 9.02
N ILE A 132 -9.80 1.12 9.32
CA ILE A 132 -10.89 0.44 10.03
C ILE A 132 -12.12 0.25 9.14
N GLY A 133 -12.94 -0.73 9.53
CA GLY A 133 -14.20 -1.09 8.87
C GLY A 133 -15.38 -0.18 9.22
N GLU A 134 -15.10 1.07 9.58
CA GLU A 134 -16.12 2.06 9.94
C GLU A 134 -15.77 3.41 9.32
N ASN A 135 -16.79 4.23 9.06
CA ASN A 135 -16.57 5.63 8.70
C ASN A 135 -15.97 6.37 9.89
N THR A 136 -15.04 7.27 9.63
CA THR A 136 -14.33 7.98 10.69
C THR A 136 -14.02 9.40 10.28
N ASP A 137 -14.09 10.31 11.24
CA ASP A 137 -13.77 11.72 11.02
C ASP A 137 -12.27 11.86 10.77
N LEU A 138 -11.92 12.61 9.74
CA LEU A 138 -10.53 12.91 9.45
C LEU A 138 -10.12 14.12 10.30
N GLU A 139 -9.69 13.89 11.54
CA GLU A 139 -9.11 14.97 12.36
C GLU A 139 -7.70 15.31 11.89
N VAL A 140 -7.59 15.98 10.74
CA VAL A 140 -6.35 16.60 10.25
C VAL A 140 -6.39 18.11 10.45
N ASP A 141 -5.21 18.72 10.62
CA ASP A 141 -5.10 20.16 10.79
C ASP A 141 -5.70 20.93 9.60
N GLY A 142 -6.43 22.01 9.88
CA GLY A 142 -7.10 22.80 8.85
C GLY A 142 -6.15 23.38 7.78
N SER A 143 -4.86 23.57 8.09
CA SER A 143 -3.85 23.98 7.11
C SER A 143 -3.55 22.89 6.07
N ILE A 144 -3.68 21.61 6.43
CA ILE A 144 -3.58 20.49 5.49
C ILE A 144 -4.79 20.50 4.55
N ILE A 145 -5.99 20.67 5.10
CA ILE A 145 -7.22 20.76 4.29
C ILE A 145 -7.10 21.92 3.30
N GLU A 146 -6.77 23.12 3.78
CA GLU A 146 -6.65 24.31 2.94
C GLU A 146 -5.60 24.15 1.82
N LYS A 147 -4.53 23.41 2.09
CA LYS A 147 -3.45 23.14 1.13
C LYS A 147 -3.85 22.19 0.00
N TYR A 148 -4.73 21.22 0.27
CA TYR A 148 -5.06 20.14 -0.69
C TYR A 148 -6.53 20.13 -1.14
N LYS A 149 -7.39 21.01 -0.62
CA LYS A 149 -8.83 21.06 -0.97
C LYS A 149 -9.12 21.20 -2.46
N ASP A 150 -8.25 21.89 -3.18
CA ASP A 150 -8.35 22.15 -4.63
C ASP A 150 -7.38 21.26 -5.44
N GLY A 151 -6.76 20.28 -4.78
CA GLY A 151 -5.76 19.38 -5.38
C GLY A 151 -6.37 18.34 -6.32
N GLU A 152 -5.52 17.75 -7.16
CA GLU A 152 -5.87 16.66 -8.06
C GLU A 152 -5.91 15.33 -7.29
N ILE A 153 -7.06 14.66 -7.29
CA ILE A 153 -7.16 13.28 -6.79
C ILE A 153 -6.50 12.35 -7.81
N LEU A 154 -5.32 11.83 -7.48
CA LEU A 154 -4.58 10.88 -8.32
C LEU A 154 -5.22 9.50 -8.30
N ILE A 155 -5.69 9.06 -7.12
CA ILE A 155 -6.44 7.81 -6.97
C ILE A 155 -7.28 7.85 -5.69
N ASN A 156 -8.47 7.26 -5.77
CA ASN A 156 -9.37 7.02 -4.65
C ASN A 156 -10.03 5.66 -4.87
N ASN A 157 -10.17 4.84 -3.82
CA ASN A 157 -10.89 3.56 -3.92
C ASN A 157 -12.42 3.71 -3.78
N TYR A 158 -12.91 4.93 -3.59
CA TYR A 158 -14.32 5.33 -3.67
C TYR A 158 -14.54 6.33 -4.81
N ASP A 159 -15.81 6.57 -5.16
CA ASP A 159 -16.18 7.49 -6.25
C ASP A 159 -16.14 8.98 -5.82
N ASP A 160 -16.00 9.24 -4.52
CA ASP A 160 -16.06 10.55 -3.87
C ASP A 160 -15.12 10.61 -2.65
N PHE A 161 -14.77 11.83 -2.24
CA PHE A 161 -13.93 12.09 -1.08
C PHE A 161 -14.36 13.39 -0.38
N ASP A 162 -14.40 13.38 0.95
CA ASP A 162 -14.65 14.55 1.80
C ASP A 162 -13.55 14.61 2.88
N PHE A 163 -12.95 15.79 3.08
CA PHE A 163 -11.97 16.01 4.14
C PHE A 163 -12.55 15.94 5.55
N ARG A 164 -13.88 15.86 5.70
CA ARG A 164 -14.54 15.73 7.01
C ARG A 164 -14.66 14.28 7.44
N GLU A 165 -14.88 13.36 6.51
CA GLU A 165 -15.17 11.95 6.80
C GLU A 165 -14.47 11.06 5.79
N MET A 166 -13.71 10.08 6.27
CA MET A 166 -13.22 8.97 5.46
C MET A 166 -14.12 7.76 5.63
N LYS A 167 -14.58 7.20 4.51
CA LYS A 167 -15.34 5.95 4.50
C LYS A 167 -14.49 4.79 4.99
N GLN A 168 -15.15 3.73 5.46
CA GLN A 168 -14.48 2.49 5.85
C GLN A 168 -13.44 2.04 4.82
N TYR A 169 -12.22 1.73 5.25
CA TYR A 169 -11.12 1.33 4.38
C TYR A 169 -10.80 2.27 3.20
N GLN A 170 -11.25 3.53 3.23
CA GLN A 170 -10.98 4.48 2.16
C GLN A 170 -9.49 4.84 2.12
N ALA A 171 -8.94 4.86 0.91
CA ALA A 171 -7.59 5.27 0.61
C ALA A 171 -7.63 6.29 -0.53
N VAL A 172 -7.08 7.47 -0.28
CA VAL A 172 -7.05 8.56 -1.25
C VAL A 172 -5.66 9.18 -1.33
N VAL A 173 -5.27 9.54 -2.54
CA VAL A 173 -4.00 10.20 -2.85
C VAL A 173 -4.30 11.48 -3.61
N ILE A 174 -3.88 12.61 -3.06
CA ILE A 174 -4.17 13.95 -3.58
C ILE A 174 -2.85 14.65 -3.85
N LYS A 175 -2.65 15.09 -5.09
CA LYS A 175 -1.54 15.96 -5.46
C LYS A 175 -1.99 17.42 -5.31
N LYS A 176 -1.14 18.24 -4.71
CA LYS A 176 -1.36 19.69 -4.62
C LYS A 176 -1.37 20.35 -6.00
#